data_AF-A0AB33K8S9-F1
#
_entry.id   AF-A0AB33K8S9-F1
#
_cell.length_a   1.000
_cell.length_b   1.000
_cell.length_c   1.000
_cell.angle_alpha   90.00
_cell.angle_beta   90.00
_cell.angle_gamma   90.00
#
_symmetry.space_group_name_H-M   'P 1'
#
loop_
_entity.id
_entity.type
_entity.pdbx_description
1 polymer ?
#
loop_
_entity_poly.entity_id
_entity_poly.type
_entity_poly.pdbx_seq_one_letter_code
_entity_poly.pdbx_strand_id
1 'polypeptide(L)'
;MYGGDCEARREFADAVRAGHRATVEPYWNQERSELIDASARCTRLMLDGGDLLLRSLCPSLLRWRPPVLEVSCPRPVEVRLQGRGLVITPTVFSSIAVSLIWDPLDTTQPPRPTVPVLLRPARCKA
;
A
#
# COMPACT_ATOMS: atom_id res chain seq x y z
N MET A 1 -5.65 -24.25 -30.14
CA MET A 1 -4.39 -24.62 -29.46
C MET A 1 -3.62 -23.33 -29.20
N TYR A 2 -3.83 -22.66 -28.07
CA TYR A 2 -3.11 -21.43 -27.70
C TYR A 2 -1.77 -21.81 -27.05
N GLY A 3 -0.82 -22.28 -27.88
CA GLY A 3 0.58 -22.32 -27.45
C GLY A 3 1.12 -20.90 -27.51
N GLY A 4 1.01 -20.15 -26.41
CA GLY A 4 1.57 -18.81 -26.35
C GLY A 4 3.05 -18.84 -26.73
N ASP A 5 3.46 -17.94 -27.62
CA ASP A 5 4.80 -17.91 -28.19
C ASP A 5 5.88 -17.91 -27.09
N CYS A 6 6.61 -19.02 -27.00
CA CYS A 6 7.63 -19.25 -25.98
C CYS A 6 8.79 -18.25 -26.13
N GLU A 7 9.09 -17.81 -27.34
CA GLU A 7 10.15 -16.85 -27.63
C GLU A 7 9.76 -15.46 -27.11
N ALA A 8 8.57 -14.97 -27.47
CA ALA A 8 8.03 -13.70 -26.97
C ALA A 8 7.94 -13.67 -25.44
N ARG A 9 7.52 -14.78 -24.81
CA ARG A 9 7.49 -14.88 -23.33
C ARG A 9 8.87 -14.80 -22.71
N ARG A 10 9.89 -15.36 -23.37
CA ARG A 10 11.26 -15.34 -22.89
C ARG A 10 11.88 -13.95 -23.01
N GLU A 11 11.69 -13.31 -24.16
CA GLU A 11 12.12 -11.93 -24.39
C GLU A 11 11.51 -10.98 -23.35
N PHE A 12 10.20 -11.10 -23.10
CA PHE A 12 9.53 -10.32 -22.05
C PHE A 12 10.13 -10.57 -20.66
N ALA A 13 10.37 -11.83 -20.29
CA ALA A 13 10.98 -12.17 -19.01
C ALA A 13 12.39 -11.57 -18.87
N ASP A 14 13.19 -11.58 -19.94
CA ASP A 14 14.53 -10.99 -19.93
C ASP A 14 14.50 -9.47 -19.84
N ALA A 15 13.55 -8.81 -20.50
CA ALA A 15 13.31 -7.36 -20.37
C ALA A 15 12.90 -6.98 -18.93
N VAL A 16 11.98 -7.72 -18.31
CA VAL A 16 11.57 -7.50 -16.91
C VAL A 16 12.75 -7.69 -15.95
N ARG A 17 13.57 -8.73 -16.15
CA ARG A 17 14.78 -8.94 -15.34
C ARG A 17 15.77 -7.80 -15.50
N ALA A 18 16.05 -7.36 -16.73
CA ALA A 18 16.95 -6.24 -16.97
C ALA A 18 16.44 -4.96 -16.28
N GLY A 19 15.14 -4.68 -16.40
CA GLY A 19 14.48 -3.58 -15.69
C GLY A 19 14.62 -3.68 -14.17
N HIS A 20 14.38 -4.87 -13.59
CA HIS A 20 14.57 -5.10 -12.15
C HIS A 20 16.01 -4.82 -11.70
N ARG A 21 17.02 -5.35 -12.42
CA ARG A 21 18.43 -5.14 -12.05
C ARG A 21 18.83 -3.67 -12.10
N ALA A 22 18.26 -2.92 -13.05
CA ALA A 22 18.55 -1.50 -13.20
C ALA A 22 17.82 -0.61 -12.18
N THR A 23 16.61 -0.98 -11.75
CA THR A 23 15.71 -0.07 -11.02
C THR A 23 15.32 -0.51 -9.61
N VAL A 24 15.36 -1.80 -9.29
CA VAL A 24 14.94 -2.35 -8.00
C VAL A 24 16.13 -2.89 -7.22
N GLU A 25 16.96 -3.71 -7.86
CA GLU A 25 18.11 -4.39 -7.21
C GLU A 25 19.05 -3.43 -6.45
N PRO A 26 19.42 -2.25 -6.97
CA PRO A 26 20.33 -1.34 -6.26
C PRO A 26 19.77 -0.83 -4.93
N TYR A 27 18.45 -0.76 -4.79
CA TYR A 27 17.76 -0.19 -3.63
C TYR A 27 17.11 -1.26 -2.75
N TRP A 28 17.05 -2.51 -3.21
CA TRP A 28 16.25 -3.56 -2.59
C TRP A 28 16.55 -3.78 -1.10
N ASN A 29 17.83 -3.82 -0.71
CA ASN A 29 18.21 -4.06 0.68
C ASN A 29 17.79 -2.90 1.61
N GLN A 30 17.95 -1.67 1.15
CA GLN A 30 17.57 -0.47 1.91
C GLN A 30 16.05 -0.41 2.04
N GLU A 31 15.34 -0.48 0.92
CA GLU A 31 13.88 -0.39 0.88
C GLU A 31 13.23 -1.54 1.67
N ARG A 32 13.77 -2.76 1.60
CA ARG A 32 13.30 -3.89 2.40
C ARG A 32 13.49 -3.64 3.90
N SER A 33 14.60 -3.04 4.31
CA SER A 33 14.83 -2.72 5.72
C SER A 33 13.85 -1.66 6.21
N GLU A 34 13.65 -0.59 5.43
CA GLU A 34 12.65 0.45 5.71
C GLU A 34 11.22 -0.13 5.80
N LEU A 35 10.89 -1.08 4.93
CA LEU A 35 9.60 -1.79 4.95
C LEU A 35 9.40 -2.58 6.25
N ILE A 36 10.42 -3.30 6.70
CA ILE A 36 10.41 -4.06 7.96
C ILE A 36 10.24 -3.10 9.14
N ASP A 37 11.00 -2.00 9.16
CA ASP A 37 10.93 -1.01 10.23
C ASP A 37 9.57 -0.31 10.27
N ALA A 38 9.00 0.02 9.11
CA ALA A 38 7.66 0.58 9.02
C ALA A 38 6.59 -0.38 9.54
N SER A 39 6.70 -1.67 9.20
CA SER A 39 5.82 -2.70 9.74
C SER A 39 5.93 -2.78 11.26
N ALA A 40 7.15 -2.76 11.81
CA ALA A 40 7.38 -2.79 13.25
C ALA A 40 6.79 -1.56 13.96
N ARG A 41 6.95 -0.35 13.37
CA ARG A 41 6.33 0.88 13.88
C ARG A 41 4.79 0.78 13.88
N CYS A 42 4.20 0.27 12.80
CA CYS A 42 2.75 0.08 12.72
C CYS A 42 2.26 -0.91 13.79
N THR A 43 2.95 -2.04 13.97
CA THR A 43 2.60 -3.02 15.01
C THR A 43 2.69 -2.41 16.40
N ARG A 44 3.72 -1.59 16.69
CA ARG A 44 3.83 -0.91 17.98
C ARG A 44 2.67 0.07 18.21
N LEU A 45 2.34 0.89 17.23
CA LEU A 45 1.20 1.81 17.30
C LEU A 45 -0.15 1.06 17.44
N MET A 46 -0.28 -0.14 16.85
CA MET A 46 -1.46 -0.99 17.08
C MET A 46 -1.62 -1.38 18.56
N LEU A 47 -0.51 -1.64 19.26
CA LEU A 47 -0.55 -1.97 20.69
C LEU A 47 -0.92 -0.76 21.56
N ASP A 48 -0.54 0.45 21.15
CA ASP A 48 -0.91 1.69 21.81
C ASP A 48 -2.38 2.08 21.54
N GLY A 49 -2.99 1.51 20.49
CA GLY A 49 -4.41 1.61 20.16
C GLY A 49 -4.65 1.70 18.65
N GLY A 50 -5.61 0.93 18.14
CA GLY A 50 -5.94 0.89 16.70
C GLY A 50 -6.26 2.27 16.11
N ASP A 51 -6.97 3.12 16.87
CA ASP A 51 -7.30 4.49 16.44
C ASP A 51 -6.07 5.39 16.29
N LEU A 52 -5.04 5.21 17.14
CA LEU A 52 -3.81 6.00 17.07
C LEU A 52 -3.01 5.64 15.83
N LEU A 53 -2.90 4.35 15.51
CA LEU A 53 -2.33 3.90 14.25
C LEU A 53 -3.06 4.55 13.08
N LEU A 54 -4.39 4.42 13.01
CA LEU A 54 -5.17 4.93 11.87
C LEU A 54 -5.04 6.44 11.69
N ARG A 55 -4.93 7.20 12.78
CA ARG A 55 -4.68 8.65 12.74
C ARG A 55 -3.25 9.02 12.33
N SER A 56 -2.29 8.12 12.53
CA SER A 56 -0.89 8.33 12.14
C SER A 56 -0.61 8.04 10.66
N LEU A 57 -1.50 7.30 9.97
CA LEU A 57 -1.35 6.95 8.55
C LEU A 57 -1.70 8.13 7.64
N CYS A 58 -0.75 8.62 6.83
CA CYS A 58 -0.84 9.77 5.89
C CYS A 58 -2.05 10.71 6.13
N PRO A 59 -1.98 11.60 7.14
CA PRO A 59 -3.15 12.37 7.61
C PRO A 59 -3.83 13.24 6.55
N SER A 60 -3.12 13.62 5.48
CA SER A 60 -3.70 14.42 4.40
C SER A 60 -4.55 13.60 3.42
N LEU A 61 -4.28 12.29 3.27
CA LEU A 61 -4.97 11.41 2.32
C LEU A 61 -5.85 10.35 2.99
N LEU A 62 -5.59 10.01 4.25
CA LEU A 62 -6.36 9.02 5.00
C LEU A 62 -6.81 9.66 6.32
N ARG A 63 -8.12 9.75 6.52
CA ARG A 63 -8.71 10.32 7.74
C ARG A 63 -9.56 9.26 8.42
N TRP A 64 -9.18 8.96 9.65
CA TRP A 64 -9.96 8.09 10.51
C TRP A 64 -11.00 8.90 11.28
N ARG A 65 -12.28 8.61 11.03
CA ARG A 65 -13.44 9.14 11.75
C ARG A 65 -14.33 7.98 12.16
N PRO A 66 -14.11 7.37 13.33
CA PRO A 66 -14.85 6.18 13.75
C PRO A 66 -16.36 6.29 13.47
N PRO A 67 -17.00 5.31 12.80
CA PRO A 67 -16.49 4.02 12.31
C PRO A 67 -16.03 4.02 10.83
N VAL A 68 -15.80 5.19 10.25
CA VAL A 68 -15.53 5.43 8.82
C VAL A 68 -14.06 5.77 8.58
N LEU A 69 -13.48 5.13 7.57
CA LEU A 69 -12.19 5.47 7.01
C LEU A 69 -12.41 6.28 5.72
N GLU A 70 -12.09 7.57 5.75
CA GLU A 70 -12.11 8.43 4.57
C GLU A 70 -10.76 8.33 3.86
N VAL A 71 -10.75 7.97 2.58
CA VAL A 71 -9.54 7.89 1.76
C VAL A 71 -9.68 8.79 0.53
N SER A 72 -8.74 9.69 0.35
CA SER A 72 -8.68 10.62 -0.78
C SER A 72 -7.71 10.12 -1.84
N CYS A 73 -8.14 9.24 -2.76
CA CYS A 73 -7.31 8.87 -3.93
C CYS A 73 -8.09 8.09 -5.01
N PRO A 74 -8.01 8.49 -6.30
CA PRO A 74 -8.09 9.86 -6.83
C PRO A 74 -9.50 10.48 -6.66
N ARG A 75 -10.48 9.71 -6.17
CA ARG A 75 -11.79 10.19 -5.72
C ARG A 75 -11.92 9.95 -4.21
N PRO A 76 -12.64 10.80 -3.47
CA PRO A 76 -12.91 10.54 -2.06
C PRO A 76 -13.77 9.28 -1.94
N VAL A 77 -13.33 8.35 -1.11
CA VAL A 77 -14.04 7.11 -0.79
C VAL A 77 -14.19 7.02 0.72
N GLU A 78 -15.40 6.73 1.17
CA GLU A 78 -15.70 6.43 2.55
C GLU A 78 -15.87 4.93 2.72
N VAL A 79 -15.09 4.32 3.61
CA VAL A 79 -15.19 2.90 3.91
C VAL A 79 -15.59 2.70 5.35
N ARG A 80 -16.77 2.11 5.56
CA ARG A 80 -17.21 1.69 6.90
C ARG A 80 -16.59 0.35 7.24
N LEU A 81 -15.82 0.27 8.33
CA LEU A 81 -15.15 -0.99 8.70
C LEU A 81 -16.15 -2.05 9.18
N GLN A 82 -17.25 -1.67 9.86
CA GLN A 82 -18.31 -2.58 10.32
C GLN A 82 -17.77 -3.83 11.04
N GLY A 83 -16.70 -3.68 11.84
CA GLY A 83 -16.08 -4.80 12.57
C GLY A 83 -15.23 -5.75 11.72
N ARG A 84 -15.08 -5.52 10.41
CA ARG A 84 -14.31 -6.38 9.48
C ARG A 84 -12.80 -6.28 9.63
N GLY A 85 -12.32 -5.29 10.39
CA GLY A 85 -10.90 -4.95 10.47
C GLY A 85 -10.38 -4.20 9.24
N LEU A 86 -9.07 -3.99 9.22
CA LEU A 86 -8.33 -3.27 8.17
C LEU A 86 -6.98 -3.95 7.98
N VAL A 87 -6.54 -4.12 6.73
CA VAL A 87 -5.21 -4.67 6.44
C VAL A 87 -4.35 -3.59 5.78
N ILE A 88 -3.39 -3.06 6.52
CA ILE A 88 -2.49 -2.02 6.03
C ILE A 88 -1.32 -2.68 5.29
N THR A 89 -1.13 -2.31 4.03
CA THR A 89 -0.04 -2.83 3.20
C THR A 89 1.01 -1.73 2.98
N PRO A 90 2.14 -1.76 3.71
CA PRO A 90 3.22 -0.82 3.48
C PRO A 90 3.92 -1.11 2.13
N THR A 91 4.30 -0.06 1.38
CA THR A 91 4.94 -0.20 0.06
C THR A 91 6.15 0.71 -0.13
N VAL A 92 7.13 0.26 -0.90
CA VAL A 92 8.42 0.96 -1.10
C VAL A 92 8.72 1.34 -2.57
N PHE A 93 7.95 0.80 -3.52
CA PHE A 93 8.06 1.14 -4.94
C PHE A 93 6.69 1.57 -5.50
N SER A 94 6.07 2.56 -4.85
CA SER A 94 4.78 3.14 -5.30
C SER A 94 4.97 4.60 -5.68
N SER A 95 4.50 4.98 -6.87
CA SER A 95 4.35 6.38 -7.28
C SER A 95 3.06 7.02 -6.73
N ILE A 96 2.13 6.20 -6.25
CA ILE A 96 0.84 6.63 -5.69
C ILE A 96 0.98 6.79 -4.18
N ALA A 97 0.51 7.94 -3.67
CA ALA A 97 0.66 8.32 -2.27
C ALA A 97 -0.23 7.51 -1.30
N VAL A 98 -1.43 7.07 -1.71
CA VAL A 98 -2.24 6.04 -1.04
C VAL A 98 -3.11 5.38 -2.11
N SER A 99 -3.26 4.06 -2.10
CA SER A 99 -4.31 3.39 -2.89
C SER A 99 -5.18 2.52 -2.00
N LEU A 100 -6.46 2.41 -2.30
CA LEU A 100 -7.40 1.60 -1.54
C LEU A 100 -7.89 0.44 -2.41
N ILE A 101 -7.44 -0.76 -2.07
CA ILE A 101 -7.94 -1.99 -2.69
C ILE A 101 -9.14 -2.44 -1.85
N TRP A 102 -10.33 -2.22 -2.39
CA TRP A 102 -11.58 -2.65 -1.77
C TRP A 102 -12.63 -2.91 -2.86
N ASP A 103 -13.51 -3.87 -2.59
CA ASP A 103 -14.66 -4.14 -3.44
C ASP A 103 -15.90 -3.51 -2.80
N PRO A 104 -16.58 -2.56 -3.47
CA PRO A 104 -17.81 -1.97 -2.95
C PRO A 104 -19.00 -2.95 -2.91
N LEU A 105 -18.95 -4.02 -3.69
CA LEU A 105 -20.00 -5.04 -3.77
C LEU A 105 -19.73 -6.21 -2.82
N ASP A 106 -18.47 -6.54 -2.56
CA ASP A 106 -18.06 -7.51 -1.54
C ASP A 106 -17.60 -6.80 -0.26
N THR A 107 -18.58 -6.43 0.56
CA THR A 107 -18.32 -5.86 1.87
C THR A 107 -17.94 -6.90 2.92
N THR A 108 -17.60 -8.14 2.58
CA THR A 108 -17.13 -9.13 3.59
C THR A 108 -15.63 -9.05 3.79
N GLN A 109 -14.89 -8.62 2.77
CA GLN A 109 -13.43 -8.51 2.85
C GLN A 109 -12.98 -7.26 3.60
N PRO A 110 -11.90 -7.33 4.40
CA PRO A 110 -11.32 -6.15 5.00
C PRO A 110 -10.76 -5.23 3.91
N PRO A 111 -11.02 -3.92 3.98
CA PRO A 111 -10.38 -2.97 3.07
C PRO A 111 -8.85 -3.01 3.23
N ARG A 112 -8.15 -2.84 2.11
CA ARG A 112 -6.68 -2.89 2.03
C ARG A 112 -6.10 -1.56 1.54
N PRO A 113 -5.86 -0.58 2.45
CA PRO A 113 -5.09 0.59 2.09
C PRO A 113 -3.61 0.22 1.91
N THR A 114 -3.09 0.61 0.76
CA THR A 114 -1.67 0.56 0.43
C THR A 114 -1.07 1.90 0.77
N VAL A 115 -0.11 1.90 1.70
CA VAL A 115 0.49 3.12 2.25
C VAL A 115 1.99 3.10 1.95
N PRO A 116 2.57 4.13 1.30
CA PRO A 116 3.99 4.20 1.08
C PRO A 116 4.75 4.30 2.41
N VAL A 117 5.80 3.52 2.54
CA VAL A 117 6.73 3.52 3.68
C VAL A 117 7.48 4.84 3.77
N LEU A 118 7.80 5.43 2.63
CA LEU A 118 8.57 6.66 2.48
C LEU A 118 7.74 7.94 2.64
N LEU A 119 6.60 7.88 3.34
CA LEU A 119 5.82 9.07 3.67
C LEU A 119 6.54 9.92 4.71
N ARG A 120 7.54 10.67 4.24
CA ARG A 120 7.97 11.90 4.92
C ARG A 120 6.76 12.83 4.91
N PRO A 121 6.39 13.45 6.04
CA PRO A 121 5.20 14.31 6.16
C PRO A 121 5.14 15.43 5.11
N ALA A 122 6.27 15.80 4.51
CA ALA A 122 6.35 16.81 3.45
C ALA A 122 5.93 16.35 2.03
N ARG A 123 5.68 15.05 1.78
CA ARG A 123 5.39 14.53 0.42
C ARG A 123 3.95 14.04 0.19
N CYS A 124 3.09 13.96 1.20
CA CYS A 124 1.65 13.75 0.96
C CYS A 124 1.01 15.06 0.47
N LYS A 125 1.23 15.46 -0.79
CA LYS A 125 0.42 16.51 -1.45
C LYS A 125 -0.92 15.91 -1.90
N ALA A 126 -1.99 16.67 -1.68
CA ALA A 126 -3.35 16.36 -2.08
C ALA A 126 -3.50 16.27 -3.60
#